data_AF-A0A3D4AZU3-F1
#
_entry.id   AF-A0A3D4AZU3-F1
#
_cell.length_a   1.000
_cell.length_b   1.000
_cell.length_c   1.000
_cell.angle_alpha   90.00
_cell.angle_beta   90.00
_cell.angle_gamma   90.00
#
_symmetry.space_group_name_H-M   'P 1'
#
loop_
_entity.id
_entity.type
_entity.pdbx_description
1 polymer ?
#
loop_
_entity_poly.entity_id
_entity_poly.type
_entity_poly.pdbx_seq_one_letter_code
_entity_poly.pdbx_strand_id
1 'polypeptide(L)'
;DWRSIYIAAPNVPAPVLRGIARYAGVHLYNEAGDVLYATPDLLSVHTLSGGSRVFKLPECVEVVHDLYEDQIVNQNTDQFEVTLQPASTVLYYTGRKQTMP
;
A
#
# COMPACT_ATOMS: atom_id res chain seq x y z
N ASP A 1 5.35 -25.48 6.31
CA ASP A 1 6.17 -24.82 7.35
C ASP A 1 5.35 -23.89 8.22
N TRP A 2 5.26 -24.21 9.50
CA TRP A 2 4.64 -23.34 10.50
C TRP A 2 5.71 -22.42 11.12
N ARG A 3 5.39 -21.13 11.30
CA ARG A 3 6.26 -20.13 11.92
C ARG A 3 5.49 -19.43 13.04
N SER A 4 6.10 -19.31 14.21
CA SER A 4 5.51 -18.61 15.36
C SER A 4 6.50 -17.64 15.99
N ILE A 5 6.01 -16.49 16.45
CA ILE A 5 6.81 -15.45 17.11
C ILE A 5 6.09 -15.07 18.41
N TYR A 6 6.82 -15.05 19.52
CA TYR A 6 6.32 -14.61 20.82
C TYR A 6 6.92 -13.25 21.18
N ILE A 7 6.09 -12.32 21.66
CA ILE A 7 6.52 -10.97 22.09
C ILE A 7 5.92 -10.68 23.45
N ALA A 8 6.78 -10.53 24.46
CA ALA A 8 6.37 -10.21 25.84
C ALA A 8 6.22 -8.70 26.11
N ALA A 9 6.54 -7.85 25.13
CA ALA A 9 6.48 -6.40 25.26
C ALA A 9 5.17 -5.82 24.73
N PRO A 10 4.52 -4.89 25.44
CA PRO A 10 3.41 -4.12 24.90
C PRO A 10 3.90 -3.11 23.85
N ASN A 11 2.99 -2.60 23.01
CA ASN A 11 3.25 -1.54 22.04
C ASN A 11 4.44 -1.83 21.10
N VAL A 12 4.40 -3.00 20.45
CA VAL A 12 5.43 -3.41 19.50
C VAL A 12 5.62 -2.33 18.42
N PRO A 13 6.84 -1.82 18.21
CA PRO A 13 7.07 -0.79 17.21
C PRO A 13 6.66 -1.25 15.80
N ALA A 14 6.04 -0.36 15.02
CA ALA A 14 5.57 -0.67 13.68
C ALA A 14 6.65 -1.28 12.75
N PRO A 15 7.94 -0.85 12.78
CA PRO A 15 8.99 -1.49 11.99
C PRO A 15 9.22 -2.97 12.34
N VAL A 16 9.03 -3.35 13.61
CA VAL A 16 9.16 -4.74 14.06
C VAL A 16 7.99 -5.57 13.52
N LEU A 17 6.76 -5.07 13.64
CA LEU A 17 5.57 -5.73 13.07
C LEU A 17 5.68 -5.90 11.55
N ARG A 18 6.22 -4.91 10.84
CA ARG A 18 6.49 -4.99 9.39
C ARG A 18 7.53 -6.05 9.06
N GLY A 19 8.59 -6.15 9.87
CA GLY A 19 9.60 -7.22 9.73
C GLY A 19 9.00 -8.61 9.92
N ILE A 20 8.11 -8.77 10.88
CA ILE A 20 7.36 -10.02 11.12
C ILE A 20 6.46 -10.36 9.94
N ALA A 21 5.71 -9.39 9.43
CA ALA A 21 4.86 -9.56 8.25
C ALA A 21 5.68 -10.03 7.03
N ARG A 22 6.84 -9.39 6.78
CA ARG A 22 7.78 -9.82 5.74
C ARG A 22 8.28 -11.25 5.97
N TYR A 23 8.70 -11.56 7.19
CA TYR A 23 9.14 -12.90 7.55
C TYR A 23 8.04 -13.96 7.35
N ALA A 24 6.77 -13.59 7.52
CA ALA A 24 5.63 -14.47 7.26
C ALA A 24 5.24 -14.56 5.77
N GLY A 25 5.88 -13.80 4.87
CA GLY A 25 5.53 -13.75 3.44
C GLY A 25 4.28 -12.92 3.14
N VAL A 26 3.84 -12.08 4.08
CA VAL A 26 2.74 -11.13 3.84
C VAL A 26 3.18 -10.07 2.85
N HIS A 27 2.30 -9.73 1.90
CA HIS A 27 2.53 -8.66 0.94
C HIS A 27 2.63 -7.30 1.63
N LEU A 28 3.67 -6.54 1.30
CA LEU A 28 3.87 -5.18 1.80
C LEU A 28 3.67 -4.19 0.66
N TYR A 29 2.64 -3.34 0.79
CA TYR A 29 2.35 -2.33 -0.22
C TYR A 29 3.40 -1.21 -0.25
N ASN A 30 3.97 -0.84 0.90
CA ASN A 30 5.12 0.07 0.94
C ASN A 30 6.01 -0.17 2.16
N GLU A 31 7.17 0.50 2.18
CA GLU A 31 8.18 0.39 3.25
C GLU A 31 8.20 1.60 4.20
N ALA A 32 7.53 2.69 3.82
CA ALA A 32 7.59 3.97 4.52
C ALA A 32 6.83 3.97 5.86
N GLY A 33 6.01 2.96 6.11
CA GLY A 33 5.23 2.86 7.35
C GLY A 33 4.02 3.78 7.41
N ASP A 34 3.47 4.10 6.24
CA ASP A 34 2.20 4.82 6.14
C ASP A 34 1.04 3.95 6.65
N VAL A 35 -0.08 4.60 6.99
CA VAL A 35 -1.30 3.91 7.37
C VAL A 35 -2.03 3.51 6.09
N LEU A 36 -2.33 2.22 5.95
CA LEU A 36 -2.82 1.64 4.70
C LEU A 36 -4.11 0.85 4.96
N TYR A 37 -5.04 0.91 4.00
CA TYR A 37 -6.16 -0.01 3.89
C TYR A 37 -6.26 -0.49 2.44
N ALA A 38 -6.36 -1.81 2.23
CA ALA A 38 -6.36 -2.41 0.90
C ALA A 38 -7.47 -3.46 0.76
N THR A 39 -8.17 -3.40 -0.37
CA THR A 39 -9.07 -4.45 -0.89
C THR A 39 -8.45 -5.02 -2.17
N PRO A 40 -9.09 -5.97 -2.86
CA PRO A 40 -8.61 -6.43 -4.17
C PRO A 40 -8.45 -5.30 -5.20
N ASP A 41 -9.25 -4.24 -5.08
CA ASP A 41 -9.41 -3.19 -6.09
C ASP A 41 -9.23 -1.76 -5.58
N LEU A 42 -9.03 -1.56 -4.27
CA LEU A 42 -8.81 -0.25 -3.66
C LEU A 42 -7.55 -0.25 -2.80
N LEU A 43 -6.79 0.83 -2.86
CA LEU A 43 -5.68 1.13 -1.98
C LEU A 43 -5.83 2.53 -1.41
N SER A 44 -6.13 2.64 -0.12
CA SER A 44 -6.12 3.91 0.61
C SER A 44 -4.83 4.05 1.41
N VAL A 45 -4.26 5.24 1.35
CA VAL A 45 -3.02 5.57 2.05
C VAL A 45 -3.20 6.89 2.78
N HIS A 46 -2.87 6.91 4.06
CA HIS A 46 -2.68 8.15 4.82
C HIS A 46 -1.21 8.28 5.22
N THR A 47 -0.60 9.41 4.87
CA THR A 47 0.80 9.70 5.19
C THR A 47 0.93 10.93 6.07
N LEU A 48 1.81 10.86 7.07
CA LEU A 48 2.13 12.00 7.92
C LEU A 48 3.23 12.87 7.29
N SER A 49 4.28 12.26 6.76
CA SER A 49 5.47 12.97 6.27
C SER A 49 5.40 13.36 4.79
N GLY A 50 4.58 12.68 3.98
CA GLY A 50 4.58 12.89 2.53
C GLY A 50 5.91 12.46 1.86
N GLY A 51 6.12 12.93 0.63
CA GLY A 51 7.28 12.62 -0.22
C GLY A 51 7.04 11.50 -1.23
N SER A 52 8.09 11.10 -1.95
CA SER A 52 8.00 9.99 -2.92
C SER A 52 7.65 8.68 -2.21
N ARG A 53 6.75 7.92 -2.83
CA ARG A 53 6.33 6.58 -2.41
C ARG A 53 6.29 5.68 -3.63
N VAL A 54 6.85 4.48 -3.45
CA VAL A 54 6.62 3.35 -4.36
C VAL A 54 5.64 2.41 -3.69
N PHE A 55 4.50 2.18 -4.34
CA PHE A 55 3.53 1.19 -3.94
C PHE A 55 3.68 -0.06 -4.79
N LYS A 56 3.74 -1.23 -4.14
CA LYS A 56 3.73 -2.54 -4.78
C LYS A 56 2.36 -3.18 -4.63
N LEU A 57 1.80 -3.64 -5.73
CA LEU A 57 0.55 -4.38 -5.79
C LEU A 57 0.84 -5.89 -5.72
N PRO A 58 -0.10 -6.70 -5.22
CA PRO A 58 0.08 -8.15 -5.16
C PRO A 58 0.07 -8.81 -6.54
N GLU A 59 -0.45 -8.13 -7.56
CA GLU A 59 -0.50 -8.58 -8.95
C GLU A 59 -0.47 -7.39 -9.92
N CYS A 60 -0.24 -7.68 -11.20
CA CYS A 60 -0.31 -6.68 -12.26
C CYS A 60 -1.77 -6.29 -12.54
N VAL A 61 -2.07 -4.99 -12.52
CA VAL A 61 -3.41 -4.43 -12.78
C VAL A 61 -3.42 -3.62 -14.08
N GLU A 62 -4.58 -3.53 -14.73
CA GLU A 62 -4.70 -2.79 -16.00
C GLU A 62 -4.62 -1.27 -15.78
N VAL A 63 -5.15 -0.77 -14.66
CA VAL A 63 -5.17 0.65 -14.33
C VAL A 63 -4.98 0.90 -12.84
N VAL A 64 -4.17 1.93 -12.53
CA VAL A 64 -4.13 2.60 -11.23
C VAL A 64 -4.72 3.99 -11.42
N HIS A 65 -5.84 4.27 -10.77
CA HIS A 65 -6.59 5.52 -10.91
C HIS A 65 -6.69 6.22 -9.55
N ASP A 66 -6.28 7.48 -9.47
CA ASP A 66 -6.50 8.32 -8.29
C ASP A 66 -7.96 8.77 -8.25
N LEU A 67 -8.70 8.31 -7.26
CA LEU A 67 -10.13 8.60 -7.12
C LEU A 67 -10.42 9.99 -6.54
N TYR A 68 -9.42 10.68 -6.00
CA TYR A 68 -9.58 12.04 -5.48
C TYR A 68 -9.16 13.09 -6.51
N GLU A 69 -8.10 12.81 -7.27
CA GLU A 69 -7.62 13.70 -8.33
C GLU A 69 -8.23 13.40 -9.72
N ASP A 70 -8.98 12.30 -9.84
CA ASP A 70 -9.62 11.84 -11.09
C ASP A 70 -8.61 11.71 -12.25
N GLN A 71 -7.51 11.00 -11.99
CA GLN A 71 -6.43 10.84 -12.97
C GLN A 71 -5.84 9.43 -12.97
N ILE A 72 -5.48 8.94 -14.16
CA ILE A 72 -4.75 7.68 -14.30
C ILE A 72 -3.30 7.92 -13.88
N VAL A 73 -2.86 7.20 -12.84
CA VAL A 73 -1.51 7.26 -12.31
C VAL A 73 -0.58 6.34 -13.09
N ASN A 74 -1.03 5.12 -13.40
CA ASN A 74 -0.25 4.14 -14.15
C ASN A 74 -1.16 3.07 -14.80
N GLN A 75 -0.62 2.27 -15.71
CA GLN A 75 -1.35 1.22 -16.44
C GLN A 75 -0.49 -0.02 -16.65
N ASN A 76 -1.13 -1.19 -16.68
CA ASN A 76 -0.49 -2.49 -16.91
C ASN A 76 0.75 -2.71 -16.03
N THR A 77 0.58 -2.52 -14.72
CA THR A 77 1.68 -2.51 -13.76
C THR A 77 1.32 -3.24 -12.48
N ASP A 78 2.33 -3.78 -11.80
CA ASP A 78 2.24 -4.27 -10.42
C ASP A 78 2.85 -3.28 -9.41
N GLN A 79 3.30 -2.12 -9.86
CA GLN A 79 3.84 -1.07 -8.99
C GLN A 79 3.66 0.33 -9.56
N PHE A 80 3.62 1.34 -8.71
CA PHE A 80 3.54 2.73 -9.14
C PHE A 80 4.22 3.67 -8.15
N GLU A 81 4.72 4.79 -8.66
CA GLU A 81 5.36 5.83 -7.87
C GLU A 81 4.50 7.10 -7.86
N VAL A 82 4.36 7.71 -6.69
CA VAL A 82 3.66 8.98 -6.48
C VAL A 82 4.40 9.84 -5.49
N THR A 83 4.20 11.16 -5.56
CA THR A 83 4.65 12.09 -4.52
C THR A 83 3.46 12.54 -3.70
N LEU A 84 3.45 12.16 -2.42
CA LEU A 84 2.35 12.51 -1.53
C LEU A 84 2.65 13.80 -0.78
N GLN A 85 1.61 14.60 -0.55
CA GLN A 85 1.70 15.74 0.35
C GLN A 85 1.82 15.28 1.82
N PRO A 86 2.48 16.04 2.71
CA PRO A 86 2.44 15.76 4.14
C PRO A 86 1.00 15.82 4.69
N ALA A 87 0.71 15.00 5.70
CA ALA A 87 -0.59 14.93 6.38
C ALA A 87 -1.79 14.78 5.42
N SER A 88 -1.67 13.96 4.37
CA SER A 88 -2.71 13.76 3.36
C SER A 88 -3.19 12.32 3.28
N THR A 89 -4.37 12.15 2.70
CA THR A 89 -4.95 10.85 2.35
C THR A 89 -5.18 10.79 0.85
N VAL A 90 -4.83 9.66 0.24
CA VAL A 90 -5.13 9.33 -1.14
C VAL A 90 -5.90 8.03 -1.22
N LEU A 91 -6.66 7.86 -2.30
CA LEU A 91 -7.42 6.66 -2.58
C LEU A 91 -7.25 6.28 -4.04
N TYR A 92 -6.70 5.09 -4.27
CA TYR A 92 -6.48 4.55 -5.60
C TYR A 92 -7.45 3.41 -5.88
N TYR A 93 -8.03 3.39 -7.08
CA TYR A 93 -8.55 2.18 -7.69
C TYR A 93 -7.42 1.45 -8.40
N THR A 94 -7.26 0.15 -8.14
CA THR A 94 -6.20 -0.70 -8.69
C THR A 94 -6.85 -1.95 -9.31
N GLY A 95 -7.15 -1.93 -10.60
CA GLY A 95 -7.97 -2.99 -11.16
C GLY A 95 -8.09 -2.98 -12.68
N ARG A 96 -9.22 -3.49 -13.17
CA ARG A 96 -9.52 -3.57 -14.60
C ARG A 96 -10.13 -2.26 -15.08
N LYS A 97 -9.76 -1.85 -16.29
CA LYS A 97 -10.24 -0.59 -16.88
C LYS A 97 -11.77 -0.58 -17.08
N GLN A 98 -12.37 -1.76 -17.32
CA GLN A 98 -13.81 -1.89 -17.55
C GLN A 98 -14.66 -1.68 -16.30
N THR A 99 -14.10 -1.92 -15.11
CA THR A 99 -14.79 -1.84 -13.81
C THR A 99 -14.35 -0.62 -13.00
N MET A 100 -13.62 0.30 -13.62
CA MET A 100 -13.19 1.53 -12.98
C MET A 100 -14.43 2.39 -12.64
N PRO A 101 -14.52 2.91 -11.40
CA PRO A 101 -15.65 3.74 -10.97
C PRO A 101 -15.65 5.12 -11.63
#